data_AF-A0A1A5D8M9-F1
#
_entry.id   AF-A0A1A5D8M9-F1
#
_cell.length_a   1.000
_cell.length_b   1.000
_cell.length_c   1.000
_cell.angle_alpha   90.00
_cell.angle_beta   90.00
_cell.angle_gamma   90.00
#
_symmetry.space_group_name_H-M   'P 1'
#
loop_
_entity.id
_entity.type
_entity.pdbx_description
1 polymer ?
#
loop_
_entity_poly.entity_id
_entity_poly.type
_entity_poly.pdbx_seq_one_letter_code
_entity_poly.pdbx_strand_id
1 'polypeptide(L)'
;MPLEDLATLAGLARTIDARSLGIHVTLVEPGAFRTEFAGAAAMKAATRITDYAALDAGLDEYFAGQDGRQIGDPAKGMQVVIDMVESDTTPVRLMLG
;
A
#
# COMPACT_ATOMS: atom_id res chain seq x y z
N MET A 1 -1.11 -11.00 0.97
CA MET A 1 -1.29 -10.69 2.40
C MET A 1 -2.67 -11.18 2.80
N PRO A 2 -2.77 -12.18 3.67
CA PRO A 2 -4.07 -12.67 4.15
C PRO A 2 -4.82 -11.59 4.96
N LEU A 3 -6.16 -11.62 4.93
CA LEU A 3 -7.02 -10.61 5.56
C LEU A 3 -6.84 -10.51 7.08
N GLU A 4 -6.33 -11.57 7.72
CA GLU A 4 -6.00 -11.62 9.14
C GLU A 4 -4.82 -10.70 9.54
N ASP A 5 -3.88 -10.47 8.63
CA ASP A 5 -2.74 -9.58 8.87
C ASP A 5 -3.16 -8.10 8.87
N LEU A 6 -4.18 -7.75 8.08
CA LEU A 6 -4.72 -6.38 7.98
C LEU A 6 -5.43 -5.94 9.26
N ALA A 7 -6.20 -6.84 9.88
CA ALA A 7 -6.82 -6.60 11.18
C ALA A 7 -5.76 -6.43 12.28
N THR A 8 -4.69 -7.21 12.21
CA THR A 8 -3.57 -7.15 13.15
C THR A 8 -2.82 -5.82 13.06
N LEU A 9 -2.54 -5.32 11.85
CA LEU A 9 -1.90 -4.03 11.63
C LEU A 9 -2.75 -2.85 12.13
N ALA A 10 -4.06 -2.87 11.88
CA ALA A 10 -4.96 -1.85 12.40
C ALA A 10 -5.04 -1.89 13.94
N GLY A 11 -5.01 -3.08 14.52
CA GLY A 11 -4.90 -3.27 15.98
C GLY A 11 -3.61 -2.67 16.53
N LEU A 12 -2.48 -2.95 15.88
CA LEU A 12 -1.17 -2.43 16.27
C LEU A 12 -1.13 -0.90 16.21
N ALA A 13 -1.65 -0.31 15.13
CA ALA A 13 -1.77 1.14 14.98
C ALA A 13 -2.53 1.78 16.15
N ARG A 14 -3.63 1.16 16.60
CA ARG A 14 -4.37 1.63 17.79
C ARG A 14 -3.60 1.47 19.10
N THR A 15 -2.77 0.43 19.23
CA THR A 15 -1.98 0.20 20.45
C THR A 15 -0.86 1.23 20.61
N ILE A 16 -0.24 1.64 19.50
CA ILE A 16 0.84 2.64 19.52
C ILE A 16 0.33 4.09 19.43
N ASP A 17 -0.97 4.29 19.22
CA ASP A 17 -1.63 5.59 19.16
C ASP A 17 -1.63 6.26 20.55
N ALA A 18 -0.69 7.17 20.80
CA ALA A 18 -0.50 7.85 22.07
C ALA A 18 -1.23 9.19 22.11
N ARG A 19 -2.56 9.17 21.92
CA ARG A 19 -3.41 10.37 21.85
C ARG A 19 -3.29 11.30 23.05
N SER A 20 -3.06 10.77 24.25
CA SER A 20 -2.86 11.57 25.46
C SER A 20 -1.60 12.44 25.42
N LEU A 21 -0.63 12.08 24.58
CA LEU A 21 0.59 12.84 24.32
C LEU A 21 0.50 13.70 23.05
N GLY A 22 -0.67 13.75 22.40
CA GLY A 22 -0.87 14.44 21.13
C GLY A 22 -0.24 13.75 19.91
N ILE A 23 0.12 12.46 20.04
CA ILE A 23 0.65 11.66 18.92
C ILE A 23 -0.48 10.84 18.33
N HIS A 24 -0.67 10.96 17.02
CA HIS A 24 -1.71 10.25 16.28
C HIS A 24 -1.09 9.29 15.25
N VAL A 25 -1.69 8.12 15.08
CA VAL A 25 -1.24 7.11 14.11
C VAL A 25 -2.35 6.74 13.15
N THR A 26 -2.06 6.86 11.85
CA THR A 26 -2.97 6.49 10.74
C THR A 26 -2.31 5.44 9.86
N LEU A 27 -3.03 4.35 9.58
CA LEU A 27 -2.66 3.40 8.54
C LEU A 27 -3.17 3.89 7.18
N VAL A 28 -2.26 4.19 6.26
CA VAL A 28 -2.60 4.57 4.87
C VAL A 28 -2.56 3.32 4.00
N GLU A 29 -3.67 3.05 3.31
CA GLU A 29 -3.84 1.90 2.42
C GLU A 29 -4.00 2.39 0.97
N PRO A 30 -2.89 2.59 0.25
CA PRO A 30 -2.93 2.88 -1.18
C PRO A 30 -3.29 1.61 -1.94
N GLY A 31 -4.05 1.74 -3.02
CA GLY A 31 -4.12 0.70 -4.04
C GLY A 31 -3.15 0.99 -5.18
N ALA A 32 -3.60 0.74 -6.41
CA ALA A 32 -2.71 0.72 -7.56
C ALA A 32 -2.30 2.15 -7.98
N PHE A 33 -1.10 2.57 -7.58
CA PHE A 33 -0.54 3.89 -7.86
C PHE A 33 0.66 3.81 -8.82
N ARG A 34 0.85 4.84 -9.64
CA ARG A 34 1.95 4.95 -10.61
C ARG A 34 3.30 5.32 -9.94
N THR A 35 3.81 4.44 -9.06
CA THR A 35 5.06 4.61 -8.30
C THR A 35 6.21 3.72 -8.77
N GLU A 36 6.13 3.21 -10.01
CA GLU A 36 7.06 2.21 -10.57
C GLU A 36 7.05 0.85 -9.84
N PHE A 37 6.13 0.62 -8.90
CA PHE A 37 6.02 -0.64 -8.16
C PHE A 37 5.69 -1.85 -9.05
N ALA A 38 4.94 -1.63 -10.14
CA ALA A 38 4.70 -2.66 -11.16
C ALA A 38 5.83 -2.73 -12.21
N GLY A 39 6.79 -1.81 -12.16
CA GLY A 39 7.87 -1.65 -13.13
C GLY A 39 9.23 -1.86 -12.48
N ALA A 40 10.09 -0.84 -12.59
CA ALA A 40 11.48 -0.90 -12.15
C ALA A 40 11.66 -1.15 -10.64
N ALA A 41 10.70 -0.73 -9.80
CA ALA A 41 10.74 -0.94 -8.35
C ALA A 41 10.08 -2.24 -7.90
N ALA A 42 9.59 -3.07 -8.83
CA ALA A 42 8.96 -4.34 -8.50
C ALA A 42 9.95 -5.27 -7.79
N MET A 43 9.59 -5.70 -6.57
CA MET A 43 10.35 -6.72 -5.85
C MET A 43 10.09 -8.08 -6.48
N LYS A 44 11.06 -8.54 -7.28
CA LYS A 44 11.03 -9.88 -7.88
C LYS A 44 11.72 -10.88 -6.96
N ALA A 45 11.21 -12.10 -6.93
CA ALA A 45 11.86 -13.19 -6.21
C ALA A 45 13.27 -13.40 -6.77
N ALA A 46 14.27 -13.40 -5.89
CA ALA A 46 15.66 -13.62 -6.28
C ALA A 46 15.90 -15.04 -6.79
N THR A 47 15.13 -16.00 -6.27
CA THR A 47 15.16 -17.40 -6.69
C THR A 47 13.84 -17.76 -7.35
N ARG A 48 13.90 -18.35 -8.55
CA ARG A 48 12.74 -18.93 -9.22
C ARG A 48 12.76 -20.44 -9.09
N ILE A 49 11.60 -21.03 -8.83
CA ILE A 49 11.43 -22.47 -8.68
C ILE A 49 10.72 -22.98 -9.93
N THR A 50 11.29 -23.97 -10.62
CA THR A 50 10.79 -24.46 -11.92
C THR A 50 9.31 -24.86 -11.86
N ASP A 51 8.87 -25.49 -10.78
CA ASP A 51 7.48 -25.93 -10.59
C ASP A 51 6.47 -24.77 -10.57
N TYR A 52 6.92 -23.54 -10.33
CA TYR A 52 6.10 -22.32 -10.29
C TYR A 52 6.27 -21.44 -11.54
N ALA A 53 6.99 -21.88 -12.56
CA ALA A 53 7.33 -21.05 -13.71
C ALA A 53 6.10 -20.46 -14.43
N ALA A 54 4.98 -21.20 -14.49
CA ALA A 54 3.74 -20.70 -15.09
C ALA A 54 3.10 -19.56 -14.27
N LEU A 55 3.19 -19.62 -12.95
CA LEU A 55 2.71 -18.57 -12.05
C LEU A 55 3.58 -17.32 -12.17
N ASP A 56 4.91 -17.50 -12.17
CA ASP A 56 5.88 -16.40 -12.33
C ASP A 56 5.65 -15.67 -13.66
N ALA A 57 5.44 -16.40 -14.76
CA ALA A 57 5.19 -15.82 -16.07
C ALA A 57 3.91 -14.98 -16.09
N GLY A 58 2.81 -15.48 -15.52
CA GLY A 58 1.56 -14.74 -15.43
C GLY A 58 1.67 -13.47 -14.58
N LEU A 59 2.46 -13.52 -13.50
CA LEU A 59 2.70 -12.36 -12.64
C LEU A 59 3.60 -11.31 -13.33
N ASP A 60 4.65 -11.76 -14.01
CA ASP A 60 5.52 -10.89 -14.82
C ASP A 60 4.71 -10.17 -15.92
N GLU A 61 3.82 -10.89 -16.63
CA GLU A 61 2.95 -10.31 -17.65
C GLU A 61 1.94 -9.31 -17.05
N TYR A 62 1.33 -9.66 -15.91
CA TYR A 62 0.40 -8.78 -15.21
C TYR A 62 1.07 -7.45 -14.84
N PHE A 63 2.23 -7.49 -14.18
CA PHE A 63 2.93 -6.27 -13.76
C PHE A 63 3.40 -5.44 -14.95
N ALA A 64 3.96 -6.08 -15.99
CA ALA A 64 4.34 -5.39 -17.23
C ALA A 64 3.14 -4.70 -17.91
N GLY A 65 1.95 -5.30 -17.85
CA GLY A 65 0.72 -4.73 -18.39
C GLY A 65 0.09 -3.61 -17.54
N GLN A 66 0.45 -3.52 -16.25
CA GLN A 66 -0.06 -2.48 -15.34
C GLN A 66 0.88 -1.30 -15.16
N ASP A 67 2.17 -1.46 -15.45
CA ASP A 67 3.15 -0.40 -15.25
C ASP A 67 2.80 0.88 -16.01
N GLY A 68 2.84 2.01 -15.31
CA GLY A 68 2.38 3.33 -15.78
C GLY A 68 0.87 3.46 -16.08
N ARG A 69 0.09 2.37 -16.01
CA ARG A 69 -1.34 2.32 -16.35
C ARG A 69 -2.25 2.20 -15.14
N GLN A 70 -1.68 2.19 -13.94
CA GLN A 70 -2.45 2.14 -12.71
C GLN A 70 -3.39 3.36 -12.61
N ILE A 71 -4.58 3.18 -12.03
CA ILE A 71 -5.59 4.25 -11.92
C ILE A 71 -5.14 5.38 -10.97
N GLY A 72 -4.47 5.01 -9.87
CA GLY A 72 -4.06 5.91 -8.81
C GLY A 72 -2.95 6.87 -9.23
N ASP A 73 -3.16 8.14 -8.94
CA ASP A 73 -2.16 9.21 -9.10
C ASP A 73 -1.44 9.44 -7.76
N PRO A 74 -0.12 9.23 -7.69
CA PRO A 74 0.63 9.45 -6.45
C PRO A 74 0.50 10.86 -5.90
N ALA A 75 0.52 11.87 -6.76
CA ALA A 75 0.42 13.26 -6.32
C ALA A 75 -0.96 13.54 -5.72
N LYS A 76 -2.04 13.02 -6.34
CA LYS A 76 -3.40 13.21 -5.83
C LYS A 76 -3.64 12.44 -4.53
N GLY A 77 -3.17 11.20 -4.42
CA GLY A 77 -3.33 10.44 -3.18
C GLY A 77 -2.53 11.04 -2.03
N MET A 78 -1.34 11.57 -2.30
CA MET A 78 -0.58 12.30 -1.27
C MET A 78 -1.22 13.61 -0.85
N GLN A 79 -1.94 14.29 -1.75
CA GLN A 79 -2.72 15.46 -1.35
C GLN A 79 -3.77 15.09 -0.29
N VAL A 80 -4.46 13.95 -0.43
CA VAL A 80 -5.42 13.48 0.57
C VAL A 80 -4.73 13.19 1.92
N VAL A 81 -3.50 12.68 1.91
CA VAL A 81 -2.72 12.46 3.14
C VAL A 81 -2.36 13.79 3.80
N ILE A 82 -1.94 14.79 3.02
CA ILE A 82 -1.63 16.13 3.53
C ILE A 82 -2.89 16.76 4.15
N ASP A 83 -4.01 16.74 3.42
CA ASP A 83 -5.29 17.28 3.90
C ASP A 83 -5.74 16.58 5.20
N MET A 84 -5.49 15.27 5.33
CA MET A 84 -5.77 14.52 6.55
C MET A 84 -4.90 15.00 7.71
N VAL A 85 -3.60 15.21 7.49
CA VAL A 85 -2.65 15.67 8.51
C VAL A 85 -2.97 17.08 8.99
N GLU A 86 -3.48 17.94 8.10
CA GLU A 86 -3.91 19.29 8.43
C GLU A 86 -5.30 19.34 9.09
N SER A 87 -6.05 18.23 9.09
CA SER A 87 -7.38 18.16 9.69
C SER A 87 -7.33 17.81 11.18
N ASP A 88 -8.34 18.28 11.93
CA ASP A 88 -8.51 17.92 13.34
C ASP A 88 -8.93 16.44 13.54
N THR A 89 -9.27 15.73 12.46
CA THR A 89 -9.77 14.35 12.52
C THR A 89 -8.74 13.38 11.98
N THR A 90 -8.09 12.64 12.88
CA THR A 90 -7.13 11.60 12.49
C THR A 90 -7.77 10.20 12.50
N PRO A 91 -8.16 9.65 11.35
CA PRO A 91 -8.73 8.32 11.28
C PRO A 91 -7.65 7.26 11.54
N VAL A 92 -8.02 6.12 12.12
CA VAL A 92 -7.08 4.99 12.31
C VAL A 92 -6.66 4.39 10.95
N ARG A 93 -7.53 4.49 9.94
CA ARG A 93 -7.31 3.98 8.58
C ARG A 93 -7.75 4.98 7.53
N LEU A 94 -6.91 5.18 6.52
CA LEU A 94 -7.19 6.00 5.34
C LEU A 94 -7.03 5.14 4.08
N MET A 95 -8.14 4.80 3.43
CA MET A 95 -8.13 4.03 2.19
C MET A 95 -8.01 4.98 1.00
N LEU A 96 -6.98 4.79 0.16
CA LEU A 96 -6.70 5.64 -1.00
C LEU A 96 -6.96 4.96 -2.35
N GLY A 97 -7.63 3.81 -2.32
CA GLY A 97 -8.15 3.11 -3.51
C GLY A 97 -7.13 2.24 -4.20
#